data_AF-A0AAV5GEJ4-F1
#
_entry.id   AF-A0AAV5GEJ4-F1
#
_cell.length_a   1.000
_cell.length_b   1.000
_cell.length_c   1.000
_cell.angle_alpha   90.00
_cell.angle_beta   90.00
_cell.angle_gamma   90.00
#
_symmetry.space_group_name_H-M   'P 1'
#
loop_
_entity.id
_entity.type
_entity.pdbx_description
1 polymer ?
#
loop_
_entity_poly.entity_id
_entity_poly.type
_entity_poly.pdbx_seq_one_letter_code
_entity_poly.pdbx_strand_id
1 'polypeptide(L)'
;MVYESRYPGNHKGECQYLMIDCPHSDCEERALRKDMPAHEVACPHRIVDCHLACPAQYAAKDEAAHLQVCPKVVVACPRSCGQDHERGKLPDHEGECTATIGCPTRTQKAHLAEHEEHCHAQAALAREAADELDAARDEVAALKKQLADMQKAAGAAPSASPVPLSDAASPPDAAGIEAAEDLFRRATSASPDDVKDGIDGNIKADLDQLGGEDDPNEEDAAGNDVAAPQHAHDLDNAADLVEGAASNDNLSDVPLPPRRRGKRMAPLHVEDDEDDLAPAQRRRLAVEEELTDEE
;
A
#
# COMPACT_ATOMS: atom_id res chain seq x y z
N MET A 1 -69.12 31.82 9.04
CA MET A 1 -68.24 32.41 8.02
C MET A 1 -67.73 31.26 7.18
N VAL A 2 -68.30 31.08 6.00
CA VAL A 2 -67.92 30.00 5.08
C VAL A 2 -66.91 30.60 4.12
N TYR A 3 -65.64 30.19 4.23
CA TYR A 3 -64.59 30.62 3.30
C TYR A 3 -64.81 29.86 1.98
N GLU A 4 -65.65 30.40 1.11
CA GLU A 4 -65.76 29.94 -0.28
C GLU A 4 -64.46 30.32 -1.01
N SER A 5 -63.57 29.34 -1.16
CA SER A 5 -62.36 29.46 -1.98
C SER A 5 -62.75 29.58 -3.46
N ARG A 6 -62.96 30.82 -3.91
CA ARG A 6 -63.23 31.21 -5.30
C ARG A 6 -61.96 31.22 -6.16
N TYR A 7 -61.26 30.11 -6.36
CA TYR A 7 -60.32 30.00 -7.49
C TYR A 7 -60.23 28.58 -8.06
N PRO A 8 -61.25 28.10 -8.81
CA PRO A 8 -61.14 26.90 -9.64
C PRO A 8 -60.48 27.21 -11.00
N GLY A 9 -59.44 28.04 -11.01
CA GLY A 9 -58.67 28.36 -12.22
C GLY A 9 -57.43 27.48 -12.30
N ASN A 10 -57.43 26.49 -13.20
CA ASN A 10 -56.32 25.81 -13.89
C ASN A 10 -54.88 25.74 -13.29
N HIS A 11 -54.68 25.83 -11.98
CA HIS A 11 -53.36 25.90 -11.37
C HIS A 11 -52.58 24.57 -11.38
N LYS A 12 -53.18 23.45 -11.81
CA LYS A 12 -52.52 22.13 -11.87
C LYS A 12 -51.25 22.14 -12.74
N GLY A 13 -51.20 23.00 -13.76
CA GLY A 13 -50.04 23.18 -14.63
C GLY A 13 -48.89 23.97 -14.00
N GLU A 14 -49.16 24.81 -13.00
CA GLU A 14 -48.18 25.77 -12.43
C GLU A 14 -47.98 25.63 -10.92
N CYS A 15 -48.72 24.73 -10.26
CA CYS A 15 -48.62 24.52 -8.83
C CYS A 15 -47.22 24.04 -8.43
N GLN A 16 -46.48 24.90 -7.74
CA GLN A 16 -45.15 24.61 -7.21
C GLN A 16 -45.17 23.54 -6.10
N TYR A 17 -46.32 23.36 -5.45
CA TYR A 17 -46.53 22.42 -4.35
C TYR A 17 -47.19 21.11 -4.81
N LEU A 18 -47.29 20.88 -6.12
CA LEU A 18 -47.75 19.59 -6.64
C LEU A 18 -46.62 18.57 -6.49
N MET A 19 -46.95 17.42 -5.89
CA MET A 19 -46.08 16.25 -5.90
C MET A 19 -46.03 15.66 -7.30
N ILE A 20 -44.84 15.61 -7.87
CA ILE A 20 -44.57 15.05 -9.19
C ILE A 20 -43.53 13.92 -9.06
N ASP A 21 -43.63 12.95 -9.96
CA ASP A 21 -42.72 11.81 -9.98
C ASP A 21 -41.41 12.21 -10.67
N CYS A 22 -40.28 11.61 -10.24
CA CYS A 22 -38.98 11.84 -10.85
C CYS A 22 -39.01 11.45 -12.35
N PRO A 23 -38.41 12.25 -13.26
CA PRO A 23 -38.36 11.92 -14.68
C PRO A 23 -37.41 10.75 -15.02
N HIS A 24 -36.54 10.35 -14.09
CA HIS A 24 -35.64 9.21 -14.28
C HIS A 24 -36.40 7.90 -14.09
N SER A 25 -36.38 7.02 -15.10
CA SER A 25 -37.19 5.78 -15.16
C SER A 25 -37.03 4.85 -13.97
N ASP A 26 -35.85 4.87 -13.35
CA ASP A 26 -35.47 3.94 -12.29
C ASP A 26 -35.64 4.56 -10.89
N CYS A 27 -36.11 5.80 -10.80
CA CYS A 27 -36.33 6.52 -9.55
C CYS A 27 -37.82 6.58 -9.22
N GLU A 28 -38.23 5.96 -8.11
CA GLU A 28 -39.62 5.98 -7.62
C GLU A 28 -39.92 7.16 -6.69
N GLU A 29 -38.95 8.06 -6.48
CA GLU A 29 -39.15 9.21 -5.60
C GLU A 29 -40.10 10.24 -6.20
N ARG A 30 -40.90 10.84 -5.32
CA ARG A 30 -41.83 11.93 -5.65
C ARG A 30 -41.41 13.15 -4.87
N ALA A 31 -41.28 14.28 -5.55
CA ALA A 31 -40.89 15.56 -4.95
C ALA A 31 -41.89 16.66 -5.30
N LEU A 32 -41.91 17.73 -4.51
CA LEU A 32 -42.66 18.93 -4.89
C LEU A 32 -42.02 19.50 -6.15
N ARG A 33 -42.83 20.02 -7.07
CA ARG A 33 -42.34 20.60 -8.33
C ARG A 33 -41.24 21.65 -8.11
N LYS A 34 -41.34 22.48 -7.08
CA LYS A 34 -40.30 23.47 -6.74
C LYS A 34 -38.95 22.84 -6.32
N ASP A 35 -38.99 21.65 -5.74
CA ASP A 35 -37.83 20.94 -5.20
C ASP A 35 -37.27 19.92 -6.21
N MET A 36 -38.00 19.62 -7.29
CA MET A 36 -37.60 18.68 -8.33
C MET A 36 -36.24 19.02 -8.98
N PRO A 37 -35.91 20.28 -9.32
CA PRO A 37 -34.58 20.60 -9.86
C PRO A 37 -33.43 20.26 -8.90
N ALA A 38 -33.65 20.40 -7.58
CA ALA A 38 -32.67 20.01 -6.59
C ALA A 38 -32.54 18.48 -6.47
N HIS A 39 -33.67 17.77 -6.57
CA HIS A 39 -33.68 16.30 -6.62
C HIS A 39 -32.98 15.78 -7.89
N GLU A 40 -33.25 16.31 -9.09
CA GLU A 40 -32.64 15.85 -10.35
C GLU A 40 -31.11 15.86 -10.30
N VAL A 41 -30.52 16.91 -9.72
CA VAL A 41 -29.05 17.02 -9.55
C VAL A 41 -28.52 16.01 -8.53
N ALA A 42 -29.28 15.75 -7.47
CA ALA A 42 -28.90 14.81 -6.41
C ALA A 42 -29.31 13.35 -6.70
N CYS A 43 -30.13 13.12 -7.73
CA CYS A 43 -30.78 11.84 -7.98
C CYS A 43 -29.72 10.78 -8.28
N PRO A 44 -29.72 9.63 -7.57
CA PRO A 44 -28.76 8.56 -7.82
C PRO A 44 -28.99 7.86 -9.17
N HIS A 45 -30.19 7.99 -9.74
CA HIS A 45 -30.55 7.42 -11.04
C HIS A 45 -30.35 8.38 -12.21
N ARG A 46 -29.85 9.61 -11.95
CA ARG A 46 -29.52 10.52 -13.04
C ARG A 46 -28.40 9.92 -13.89
N ILE A 47 -28.52 10.05 -15.20
CA ILE A 47 -27.48 9.62 -16.13
C ILE A 47 -26.38 10.67 -16.15
N VAL A 48 -25.14 10.24 -15.91
CA VAL A 48 -23.95 11.09 -15.94
C VAL A 48 -22.95 10.55 -16.96
N ASP A 49 -22.16 11.46 -17.52
CA ASP A 49 -21.01 11.12 -18.35
C ASP A 49 -19.84 10.70 -17.46
N CYS A 50 -18.99 9.82 -17.98
CA CYS A 50 -17.77 9.43 -17.28
C CYS A 50 -16.82 10.63 -17.08
N HIS A 51 -16.39 10.89 -15.84
CA HIS A 51 -15.44 11.97 -15.53
C HIS A 51 -14.05 11.78 -16.17
N LEU A 52 -13.73 10.56 -16.60
CA LEU A 52 -12.50 10.24 -17.35
C LEU A 52 -12.67 10.40 -18.88
N ALA A 53 -13.78 11.01 -19.32
CA ALA A 53 -14.11 11.26 -20.71
C ALA A 53 -14.11 10.00 -21.60
N CYS A 54 -14.53 8.86 -21.04
CA CYS A 54 -14.88 7.69 -21.84
C CYS A 54 -16.28 7.89 -22.46
N PRO A 55 -16.60 7.25 -23.60
CA PRO A 55 -17.86 7.48 -24.32
C PRO A 55 -19.09 6.86 -23.63
N ALA A 56 -18.94 6.21 -22.48
CA ALA A 56 -20.04 5.57 -21.76
C ALA A 56 -20.78 6.54 -20.84
N GLN A 57 -22.10 6.37 -20.78
CA GLN A 57 -22.99 7.04 -19.84
C GLN A 57 -23.56 5.99 -18.87
N TYR A 58 -23.73 6.36 -17.61
CA TYR A 58 -24.23 5.46 -16.56
C TYR A 58 -25.03 6.22 -15.51
N ALA A 59 -25.85 5.52 -14.73
CA ALA A 59 -26.54 6.13 -13.60
C ALA A 59 -25.53 6.49 -12.51
N ALA A 60 -25.68 7.64 -11.85
CA ALA A 60 -24.71 8.13 -10.85
C ALA A 60 -24.40 7.10 -9.74
N LYS A 61 -25.38 6.28 -9.33
CA LYS A 61 -25.18 5.18 -8.38
C LYS A 61 -24.19 4.10 -8.85
N ASP A 62 -24.05 3.91 -10.15
CA ASP A 62 -23.24 2.87 -10.79
C ASP A 62 -21.82 3.36 -11.15
N GLU A 63 -21.44 4.59 -10.73
CA GLU A 63 -20.13 5.17 -10.98
C GLU A 63 -18.99 4.25 -10.52
N ALA A 64 -19.09 3.72 -9.30
CA ALA A 64 -18.08 2.82 -8.75
C ALA A 64 -17.94 1.54 -9.59
N ALA A 65 -19.05 0.97 -10.08
CA ALA A 65 -19.05 -0.22 -10.92
C ALA A 65 -18.43 0.09 -12.30
N HIS A 66 -18.76 1.24 -12.89
CA HIS A 66 -18.16 1.69 -14.13
C HIS A 66 -16.64 1.85 -14.01
N LEU A 67 -16.13 2.46 -12.94
CA LEU A 67 -14.69 2.66 -12.74
C LEU A 67 -13.90 1.35 -12.69
N GLN A 68 -14.50 0.24 -12.27
CA GLN A 68 -13.83 -1.07 -12.30
C GLN A 68 -13.56 -1.56 -13.72
N VAL A 69 -14.41 -1.18 -14.69
CA VAL A 69 -14.33 -1.63 -16.10
C VAL A 69 -13.95 -0.53 -17.08
N CYS A 70 -13.83 0.72 -16.60
CA CYS A 70 -13.61 1.87 -17.45
C CYS A 70 -12.25 1.76 -18.17
N PRO A 71 -12.22 1.90 -19.51
CA PRO A 71 -10.98 1.78 -20.28
C PRO A 71 -10.01 2.94 -20.04
N LYS A 72 -10.51 4.07 -19.54
CA LYS A 72 -9.72 5.28 -19.26
C LYS A 72 -9.10 5.29 -17.87
N VAL A 73 -9.44 4.34 -17.00
CA VAL A 73 -8.82 4.23 -15.68
C VAL A 73 -7.37 3.82 -15.84
N VAL A 74 -6.49 4.59 -15.20
CA VAL A 74 -5.06 4.30 -15.14
C VAL A 74 -4.84 3.18 -14.13
N VAL A 75 -4.18 2.11 -14.57
CA VAL A 75 -3.88 0.93 -13.78
C VAL A 75 -2.40 0.58 -13.93
N ALA A 76 -1.81 0.10 -12.84
CA ALA A 76 -0.46 -0.43 -12.88
C ALA A 76 -0.41 -1.65 -13.79
N CYS A 77 0.67 -1.79 -14.55
CA CYS A 77 0.87 -2.97 -15.39
C CYS A 77 0.82 -4.25 -14.53
N PRO A 78 0.04 -5.29 -14.92
CA PRO A 78 -0.06 -6.54 -14.17
C PRO A 78 1.28 -7.30 -14.11
N ARG A 79 2.19 -7.05 -15.06
CA ARG A 79 3.57 -7.57 -15.02
C ARG A 79 4.51 -6.75 -14.14
N SER A 80 4.01 -5.71 -13.48
CA SER A 80 4.76 -4.84 -12.58
C SER A 80 6.01 -4.23 -13.21
N CYS A 81 5.91 -3.78 -14.48
CA CYS A 81 6.98 -3.06 -15.18
C CYS A 81 7.31 -1.68 -14.58
N GLY A 82 6.49 -1.20 -13.63
CA GLY A 82 6.65 0.11 -12.99
C GLY A 82 5.99 1.27 -13.75
N GLN A 83 5.37 0.99 -14.91
CA GLN A 83 4.60 1.96 -15.69
C GLN A 83 3.10 1.78 -15.46
N ASP A 84 2.40 2.91 -15.42
CA ASP A 84 0.95 2.98 -15.32
C ASP A 84 0.35 3.27 -16.70
N HIS A 85 -0.70 2.53 -17.07
CA HIS A 85 -1.34 2.65 -18.38
C HIS A 85 -2.85 2.77 -18.24
N GLU A 86 -3.51 3.45 -19.18
CA GLU A 86 -4.98 3.36 -19.32
C GLU A 86 -5.35 1.89 -19.54
N ARG A 87 -6.36 1.37 -18.83
CA ARG A 87 -6.82 -0.02 -18.94
C ARG A 87 -7.07 -0.45 -20.38
N GLY A 88 -7.61 0.44 -21.21
CA GLY A 88 -7.86 0.18 -22.63
C GLY A 88 -6.60 0.05 -23.49
N LYS A 89 -5.46 0.61 -23.04
CA LYS A 89 -4.15 0.55 -23.71
C LYS A 89 -3.24 -0.55 -23.13
N LEU A 90 -3.67 -1.22 -22.05
CA LEU A 90 -2.92 -2.35 -21.48
C LEU A 90 -2.68 -3.50 -22.47
N PRO A 91 -3.65 -3.93 -23.31
CA PRO A 91 -3.41 -5.02 -24.26
C PRO A 91 -2.30 -4.70 -25.27
N ASP A 92 -2.21 -3.45 -25.70
CA ASP A 92 -1.14 -2.98 -26.60
C ASP A 92 0.20 -3.00 -25.87
N HIS A 93 0.23 -2.50 -24.63
CA HIS A 93 1.41 -2.55 -23.77
C HIS A 93 1.86 -3.99 -23.49
N GLU A 94 0.96 -4.95 -23.25
CA GLU A 94 1.31 -6.33 -22.92
C GLU A 94 2.14 -7.04 -24.01
N GLY A 95 1.98 -6.63 -25.27
CA GLY A 95 2.79 -7.11 -26.40
C GLY A 95 4.23 -6.56 -26.39
N GLU A 96 4.41 -5.31 -25.96
CA GLU A 96 5.72 -4.63 -25.89
C GLU A 96 6.38 -4.73 -24.51
N CYS A 97 5.61 -5.12 -23.48
CA CYS A 97 6.04 -5.11 -22.09
C CYS A 97 7.19 -6.10 -21.88
N THR A 98 8.36 -5.55 -21.54
CA THR A 98 9.58 -6.29 -21.21
C THR A 98 9.58 -6.78 -19.76
N ALA A 99 8.57 -6.51 -18.94
CA ALA A 99 8.52 -7.12 -17.61
C ALA A 99 8.07 -8.58 -17.73
N THR A 100 8.76 -9.48 -17.03
CA THR A 100 8.42 -10.90 -17.00
C THR A 100 7.62 -11.19 -15.74
N ILE A 101 6.53 -11.95 -15.90
CA ILE A 101 5.64 -12.32 -14.80
C ILE A 101 6.42 -13.24 -13.85
N GLY A 102 6.57 -12.84 -12.58
CA GLY A 102 6.98 -13.77 -11.52
C GLY A 102 8.28 -13.45 -10.77
N CYS A 103 8.97 -12.34 -11.05
CA CYS A 103 10.09 -11.92 -10.21
C CYS A 103 9.78 -10.66 -9.39
N PRO A 104 9.77 -10.73 -8.04
CA PRO A 104 9.54 -9.56 -7.17
C PRO A 104 10.65 -8.51 -7.26
N THR A 105 11.82 -8.83 -7.81
CA THR A 105 12.94 -7.89 -7.93
C THR A 105 12.86 -6.99 -9.17
N ARG A 106 11.73 -6.97 -9.90
CA ARG A 106 11.44 -6.00 -10.98
C ARG A 106 12.54 -5.91 -12.05
N THR A 107 13.16 -7.01 -12.42
CA THR A 107 14.18 -6.99 -13.48
C THR A 107 13.50 -6.95 -14.86
N GLN A 108 13.97 -6.04 -15.71
CA GLN A 108 13.53 -5.96 -17.11
C GLN A 108 13.98 -7.22 -17.87
N LYS A 109 13.26 -7.62 -18.93
CA LYS A 109 13.55 -8.83 -19.75
C LYS A 109 15.01 -8.91 -20.18
N ALA A 110 15.59 -7.77 -20.53
CA ALA A 110 16.98 -7.68 -20.99
C ALA A 110 17.99 -8.15 -19.93
N HIS A 111 17.65 -8.05 -18.64
CA HIS A 111 18.49 -8.42 -17.51
C HIS A 111 18.04 -9.75 -16.87
N LEU A 112 17.13 -10.50 -17.49
CA LEU A 112 16.65 -11.76 -16.92
C LEU A 112 17.73 -12.82 -16.83
N ALA A 113 18.60 -12.95 -17.83
CA ALA A 113 19.64 -13.98 -17.81
C ALA A 113 20.63 -13.76 -16.65
N GLU A 114 21.11 -12.52 -16.48
CA GLU A 114 21.95 -12.13 -15.34
C GLU A 114 21.19 -12.26 -14.01
N HIS A 115 19.90 -11.90 -14.01
CA HIS A 115 19.05 -12.03 -12.83
C HIS A 115 18.81 -13.50 -12.46
N GLU A 116 18.59 -14.41 -13.41
CA GLU A 116 18.39 -15.83 -13.13
C GLU A 116 19.65 -16.42 -12.50
N GLU A 117 20.83 -16.11 -13.03
CA GLU A 117 22.09 -16.51 -12.39
C GLU A 117 22.23 -15.93 -10.98
N HIS A 118 21.95 -14.64 -10.80
CA HIS A 118 22.05 -13.99 -9.49
C HIS A 118 20.97 -14.44 -8.50
N CYS A 119 19.75 -14.72 -8.96
CA CYS A 119 18.61 -15.13 -8.14
C CYS A 119 18.75 -16.59 -7.73
N HIS A 120 19.22 -17.47 -8.64
CA HIS A 120 19.56 -18.84 -8.27
C HIS A 120 20.72 -18.90 -7.29
N ALA A 121 21.77 -18.08 -7.49
CA ALA A 121 22.88 -17.97 -6.54
C ALA A 121 22.41 -17.42 -5.17
N GLN A 122 21.62 -16.35 -5.15
CA GLN A 122 21.03 -15.79 -3.92
C GLN A 122 20.12 -16.81 -3.21
N ALA A 123 19.31 -17.56 -3.95
CA ALA A 123 18.45 -18.59 -3.38
C ALA A 123 19.24 -19.76 -2.80
N ALA A 124 20.38 -20.13 -3.41
CA ALA A 124 21.29 -21.12 -2.86
C ALA A 124 21.94 -20.63 -1.56
N LEU A 125 22.49 -19.42 -1.57
CA LEU A 125 23.07 -18.78 -0.38
C LEU A 125 22.05 -18.64 0.76
N ALA A 126 20.80 -18.30 0.45
CA ALA A 126 19.74 -18.20 1.45
C ALA A 126 19.39 -19.55 2.10
N ARG A 127 19.48 -20.66 1.34
CA ARG A 127 19.30 -22.01 1.88
C ARG A 127 20.48 -22.41 2.76
N GLU A 128 21.71 -22.19 2.30
CA GLU A 128 22.91 -22.46 3.09
C GLU A 128 22.90 -21.67 4.41
N ALA A 129 22.53 -20.39 4.37
CA ALA A 129 22.39 -19.57 5.57
C ALA A 129 21.29 -20.06 6.51
N ALA A 130 20.19 -20.63 5.99
CA ALA A 130 19.15 -21.22 6.80
C ALA A 130 19.62 -22.51 7.50
N ASP A 131 20.32 -23.38 6.77
CA ASP A 131 20.89 -24.62 7.31
C ASP A 131 21.94 -24.30 8.40
N GLU A 132 22.78 -23.28 8.20
CA GLU A 132 23.74 -22.80 9.21
C GLU A 132 23.05 -22.26 10.47
N LEU A 133 21.96 -21.51 10.32
CA LEU A 133 21.18 -21.00 11.46
C LEU A 133 20.54 -22.13 12.27
N ASP A 134 20.05 -23.18 11.62
CA ASP A 134 19.46 -24.33 12.30
C ASP A 134 20.54 -25.17 13.01
N ALA A 135 21.70 -25.38 12.37
CA ALA A 135 22.85 -26.00 13.03
C ALA A 135 23.31 -25.20 14.26
N ALA A 136 23.40 -23.87 14.16
CA ALA A 136 23.76 -23.02 15.29
C ALA A 136 22.71 -23.07 16.41
N ARG A 137 21.42 -23.17 16.09
CA ARG A 137 20.35 -23.34 17.09
C ARG A 137 20.49 -24.65 17.86
N ASP A 138 20.82 -25.74 17.15
CA ASP A 138 21.05 -27.05 17.76
C ASP A 138 22.28 -27.06 18.68
N GLU A 139 23.38 -26.41 18.26
CA GLU A 139 24.57 -26.24 19.09
C GLU A 139 24.26 -25.44 20.36
N VAL A 140 23.53 -24.33 20.24
CA VAL A 140 23.09 -23.53 21.39
C VAL A 140 22.20 -24.36 22.33
N ALA A 141 21.31 -25.19 21.80
CA ALA A 141 20.48 -26.07 22.61
C ALA A 141 21.31 -27.13 23.35
N ALA A 142 22.30 -27.73 22.70
CA ALA A 142 23.21 -28.70 23.30
C ALA A 142 24.06 -28.08 24.42
N LEU A 143 24.64 -26.89 24.18
CA LEU A 143 25.43 -26.16 25.19
C LEU A 143 24.57 -25.75 26.39
N LYS A 144 23.33 -25.28 26.17
CA LYS A 144 22.38 -24.97 27.25
C LYS A 144 22.10 -26.20 28.11
N LYS A 145 21.93 -27.38 27.51
CA LYS A 145 21.74 -28.63 28.24
C LYS A 145 22.97 -28.99 29.09
N GLN A 146 24.18 -28.89 28.53
CA GLN A 146 25.42 -29.14 29.26
C GLN A 146 25.58 -28.21 30.48
N LEU A 147 25.26 -26.91 30.32
CA LEU A 147 25.29 -25.96 31.43
C LEU A 147 24.30 -26.32 32.54
N ALA A 148 23.08 -26.74 32.18
CA ALA A 148 22.08 -27.17 33.15
C ALA A 148 22.53 -28.41 33.95
N ASP A 149 23.16 -29.38 33.27
CA ASP A 149 23.69 -30.58 33.90
C ASP A 149 24.87 -30.24 34.85
N MET A 150 25.77 -29.34 34.44
CA MET A 150 26.87 -28.85 35.30
C MET A 150 26.35 -28.08 36.53
N GLN A 151 25.33 -27.23 36.36
CA GLN A 151 24.70 -26.53 37.49
C GLN A 151 24.04 -27.50 38.46
N LYS A 152 23.37 -28.54 37.96
CA LYS A 152 22.77 -29.59 38.79
C LYS A 152 23.83 -30.40 39.54
N ALA A 153 24.97 -30.69 38.92
CA ALA A 153 26.09 -31.36 39.57
C ALA A 153 26.74 -30.49 40.66
N ALA A 154 26.89 -29.18 40.41
CA ALA A 154 27.45 -28.23 41.38
C ALA A 154 26.50 -28.00 42.58
N GLY A 155 25.19 -28.00 42.35
CA GLY A 155 24.18 -27.85 43.41
C GLY A 155 23.99 -29.08 44.32
N ALA A 156 24.61 -30.22 44.00
CA ALA A 156 24.51 -31.45 44.79
C ALA A 156 25.65 -31.63 45.82
N ALA A 157 26.56 -30.67 45.95
CA ALA A 157 27.53 -30.68 47.04
C ALA A 157 26.77 -30.50 48.37
N PRO A 158 26.77 -31.50 49.27
CA PRO A 158 26.12 -31.36 50.57
C PRO A 158 26.79 -30.21 51.32
N SER A 159 25.96 -29.34 51.88
CA SER A 159 26.33 -28.27 52.79
C SER A 159 27.28 -28.79 53.88
N ALA A 160 28.59 -28.69 53.66
CA ALA A 160 29.57 -28.82 54.71
C ALA A 160 29.53 -27.52 55.50
N SER A 161 28.85 -27.59 56.64
CA SER A 161 28.83 -26.72 57.82
C SER A 161 29.09 -25.21 57.62
N PRO A 162 28.16 -24.33 58.04
CA PRO A 162 28.45 -22.91 58.17
C PRO A 162 29.61 -22.72 59.15
N VAL A 163 30.76 -22.26 58.64
CA VAL A 163 31.86 -21.79 59.48
C VAL A 163 31.38 -20.48 60.11
N PRO A 164 31.34 -20.35 61.45
CA PRO A 164 31.02 -19.08 62.08
C PRO A 164 32.16 -18.09 61.80
N LEU A 165 31.95 -17.21 60.82
CA LEU A 165 32.74 -16.00 60.63
C LEU A 165 32.39 -15.03 61.77
N SER A 166 33.04 -15.22 62.91
CA SER A 166 33.13 -14.20 63.94
C SER A 166 34.20 -13.17 63.53
N ASP A 167 33.73 -11.93 63.48
CA ASP A 167 34.46 -10.68 63.63
C ASP A 167 35.19 -10.04 62.42
N ALA A 168 34.72 -8.81 62.18
CA ALA A 168 35.45 -7.62 61.75
C ALA A 168 35.71 -7.42 60.25
N ALA A 169 34.70 -6.90 59.56
CA ALA A 169 34.89 -5.76 58.67
C ALA A 169 33.63 -4.87 58.73
N SER A 170 33.82 -3.62 59.12
CA SER A 170 32.78 -2.61 59.25
C SER A 170 31.96 -2.47 57.96
N PRO A 171 30.64 -2.24 58.05
CA PRO A 171 29.83 -1.94 56.88
C PRO A 171 30.36 -0.67 56.21
N PRO A 172 30.46 -0.62 54.87
CA PRO A 172 30.58 0.67 54.19
C PRO A 172 29.33 1.48 54.54
N ASP A 173 29.54 2.73 54.96
CA ASP A 173 28.48 3.63 55.40
C ASP A 173 27.31 3.64 54.41
N ALA A 174 26.09 3.60 54.94
CA ALA A 174 24.83 3.46 54.21
C ALA A 174 24.62 4.50 53.08
N ALA A 175 25.40 5.57 53.05
CA ALA A 175 25.41 6.57 51.97
C ALA A 175 25.90 6.04 50.61
N GLY A 176 26.69 4.96 50.57
CA GLY A 176 27.23 4.43 49.31
C GLY A 176 26.25 3.57 48.50
N ILE A 177 25.28 2.92 49.17
CA ILE A 177 24.36 1.97 48.54
C ILE A 177 23.15 2.70 47.94
N GLU A 178 22.62 3.74 48.60
CA GLU A 178 21.53 4.55 48.05
C GLU A 178 21.95 5.27 46.76
N ALA A 179 23.20 5.75 46.65
CA ALA A 179 23.69 6.40 45.44
C ALA A 179 23.80 5.44 44.23
N ALA A 180 24.11 4.16 44.47
CA ALA A 180 24.19 3.16 43.42
C ALA A 180 22.79 2.72 42.93
N GLU A 181 21.82 2.59 43.85
CA GLU A 181 20.43 2.31 43.47
C GLU A 181 19.78 3.48 42.74
N ASP A 182 20.10 4.73 43.09
CA ASP A 182 19.53 5.92 42.43
C ASP A 182 20.10 6.10 41.00
N LEU A 183 21.39 5.79 40.78
CA LEU A 183 21.98 5.72 39.43
C LEU A 183 21.32 4.62 38.57
N PHE A 184 21.05 3.45 39.14
CA PHE A 184 20.41 2.36 38.42
C PHE A 184 18.93 2.66 38.09
N ARG A 185 18.20 3.29 39.03
CA ARG A 185 16.81 3.70 38.83
C ARG A 185 16.69 4.83 37.81
N ARG A 186 17.69 5.71 37.71
CA ARG A 186 17.76 6.77 36.69
C ARG A 186 18.14 6.24 35.31
N ALA A 187 18.92 5.16 35.23
CA ALA A 187 19.26 4.50 33.96
C ALA A 187 18.11 3.67 33.38
N THR A 188 17.20 3.17 34.22
CA THR A 188 16.11 2.26 33.81
C THR A 188 14.73 2.92 33.71
N SER A 189 14.60 4.19 34.12
CA SER A 189 13.36 4.97 34.01
C SER A 189 13.22 5.75 32.71
N ALA A 190 14.20 5.67 31.79
CA ALA A 190 14.02 6.18 30.44
C ALA A 190 12.94 5.34 29.73
N SER A 191 11.83 5.98 29.36
CA SER A 191 10.75 5.31 28.63
C SER A 191 11.29 4.83 27.28
N PRO A 192 10.89 3.64 26.78
CA PRO A 192 11.29 3.16 25.45
C PRO A 192 10.98 4.17 24.32
N ASP A 193 9.98 5.03 24.53
CA ASP A 193 9.60 6.08 23.59
C ASP A 193 10.64 7.23 23.49
N ASP A 194 11.38 7.55 24.57
CA ASP A 194 12.39 8.63 24.55
C ASP A 194 13.70 8.22 23.85
N VAL A 195 13.98 6.91 23.79
CA VAL A 195 15.18 6.38 23.11
C VAL A 195 15.05 6.50 21.58
N LYS A 196 13.83 6.53 21.06
CA LYS A 196 13.56 6.57 19.61
C LYS A 196 13.90 7.94 19.01
N ASP A 197 13.55 9.03 19.70
CA ASP A 197 13.83 10.39 19.24
C ASP A 197 15.34 10.74 19.27
N GLY A 198 16.13 10.10 20.16
CA GLY A 198 17.56 10.35 20.27
C GLY A 198 18.42 9.70 19.16
N ILE A 199 17.98 8.56 18.62
CA ILE A 199 18.70 7.85 17.57
C ILE A 199 18.43 8.48 16.20
N ASP A 200 17.19 8.92 15.96
CA ASP A 200 16.81 9.57 14.69
C ASP A 200 17.49 10.95 14.50
N GLY A 201 17.83 11.64 15.59
CA GLY A 201 18.54 12.92 15.55
C GLY A 201 20.00 12.84 15.08
N ASN A 202 20.73 11.80 15.49
CA ASN A 202 22.15 11.66 15.14
C ASN A 202 22.35 11.11 13.72
N ILE A 203 21.49 10.20 13.25
CA ILE A 203 21.60 9.63 11.90
C ILE A 203 21.35 10.71 10.83
N LYS A 204 20.48 11.68 11.11
CA LYS A 204 20.20 12.78 10.17
C LYS A 204 21.36 13.76 10.04
N ALA A 205 22.13 14.01 11.11
CA ALA A 205 23.27 14.91 11.06
C ALA A 205 24.46 14.32 10.27
N ASP A 206 24.64 13.00 10.30
CA ASP A 206 25.72 12.34 9.57
C ASP A 206 25.40 12.16 8.07
N LEU A 207 24.13 12.08 7.68
CA LEU A 207 23.72 11.95 6.29
C LEU A 207 23.88 13.27 5.50
N ASP A 208 23.71 14.43 6.15
CA ASP A 208 23.92 15.75 5.52
C ASP A 208 25.42 16.06 5.28
N GLN A 209 26.36 15.31 5.89
CA GLN A 209 27.81 15.46 5.62
C GLN A 209 28.31 14.65 4.41
N LEU A 210 27.48 13.77 3.84
CA LEU A 210 27.85 12.92 2.71
C LEU A 210 27.27 13.37 1.35
N GLY A 211 26.51 14.46 1.30
CA GLY A 211 26.25 15.19 0.05
C GLY A 211 27.35 16.24 -0.15
N GLY A 212 28.43 15.98 -0.88
CA GLY A 212 28.39 15.53 -2.26
C GLY A 212 28.43 16.78 -3.14
N GLU A 213 29.65 17.21 -3.42
CA GLU A 213 30.04 18.46 -4.08
C GLU A 213 29.35 18.60 -5.44
N ASP A 214 28.71 19.75 -5.68
CA ASP A 214 28.29 20.16 -7.01
C ASP A 214 29.54 20.21 -7.92
N ASP A 215 29.57 19.38 -8.96
CA ASP A 215 30.52 19.44 -10.07
C ASP A 215 29.97 20.41 -11.15
N PRO A 216 30.40 21.68 -11.22
CA PRO A 216 30.10 22.55 -12.36
C PRO A 216 31.15 22.30 -13.45
N ASN A 217 31.01 21.21 -14.21
CA ASN A 217 31.79 21.07 -15.45
C ASN A 217 31.06 20.20 -16.49
N GLU A 218 30.10 20.81 -17.18
CA GLU A 218 29.64 20.33 -18.49
C GLU A 218 29.48 21.55 -19.42
N GLU A 219 30.62 22.14 -19.77
CA GLU A 219 30.76 22.93 -20.99
C GLU A 219 31.30 22.03 -22.12
N ASP A 220 30.69 22.16 -23.29
CA ASP A 220 31.25 21.90 -24.62
C ASP A 220 31.50 20.46 -25.08
N ALA A 221 30.49 19.87 -25.72
CA ALA A 221 30.70 18.94 -26.84
C ALA A 221 29.80 19.30 -28.03
N ALA A 222 30.35 20.14 -28.90
CA ALA A 222 29.83 20.45 -30.22
C ALA A 222 29.86 19.21 -31.14
N GLY A 223 28.84 19.13 -32.00
CA GLY A 223 28.95 18.73 -33.40
C GLY A 223 29.33 17.28 -33.71
N ASN A 224 28.35 16.49 -34.16
CA ASN A 224 28.64 15.51 -35.19
C ASN A 224 27.47 15.39 -36.17
N ASP A 225 27.55 16.19 -37.23
CA ASP A 225 26.84 15.99 -38.49
C ASP A 225 27.39 14.73 -39.18
N VAL A 226 26.59 13.65 -39.21
CA VAL A 226 26.84 12.56 -40.15
C VAL A 226 25.57 12.28 -40.96
N ALA A 227 25.70 12.72 -42.21
CA ALA A 227 24.94 12.40 -43.41
C ALA A 227 24.13 11.10 -43.40
N ALA A 228 22.88 11.25 -43.85
CA ALA A 228 21.99 10.20 -44.34
C ALA A 228 22.58 9.37 -45.48
N PRO A 229 22.00 8.18 -45.74
CA PRO A 229 21.75 7.74 -47.11
C PRO A 229 20.25 7.63 -47.39
N GLN A 230 19.91 8.12 -48.57
CA GLN A 230 18.60 8.08 -49.19
C GLN A 230 18.23 6.63 -49.53
N HIS A 231 17.03 6.21 -49.16
CA HIS A 231 16.34 5.14 -49.87
C HIS A 231 14.90 5.56 -50.14
N ALA A 232 14.67 5.92 -51.39
CA ALA A 232 13.37 6.15 -51.97
C ALA A 232 12.58 4.84 -52.00
N HIS A 233 11.31 4.92 -51.60
CA HIS A 233 10.25 4.16 -52.24
C HIS A 233 8.99 5.01 -52.20
N ASP A 234 8.72 5.61 -53.36
CA ASP A 234 7.42 6.12 -53.77
C ASP A 234 6.38 5.00 -53.65
N LEU A 235 5.22 5.30 -53.04
CA LEU A 235 3.93 4.97 -53.63
C LEU A 235 2.86 5.96 -53.13
N ASP A 236 2.21 6.56 -54.11
CA ASP A 236 1.13 7.52 -54.04
C ASP A 236 -0.07 7.03 -53.24
N ASN A 237 -0.64 7.89 -52.38
CA ASN A 237 -2.08 8.09 -52.43
C ASN A 237 -2.48 9.47 -51.89
N ALA A 238 -3.20 10.19 -52.72
CA ALA A 238 -3.64 11.56 -52.53
C ALA A 238 -5.13 11.63 -52.14
N ALA A 239 -5.48 12.82 -51.63
CA ALA A 239 -6.80 13.34 -51.30
C ALA A 239 -7.32 12.94 -49.90
N ASP A 240 -7.85 13.84 -49.07
CA ASP A 240 -8.51 15.10 -49.38
C ASP A 240 -8.48 16.07 -48.18
N LEU A 241 -8.64 17.35 -48.52
CA LEU A 241 -8.58 18.55 -47.71
C LEU A 241 -9.78 18.67 -46.76
N VAL A 242 -9.59 19.15 -45.52
CA VAL A 242 -10.35 20.29 -44.99
C VAL A 242 -9.50 21.02 -43.92
N GLU A 243 -9.22 22.29 -44.20
CA GLU A 243 -8.65 23.27 -43.27
C GLU A 243 -9.70 23.74 -42.25
N GLY A 244 -9.29 24.01 -41.01
CA GLY A 244 -10.19 24.55 -40.00
C GLY A 244 -9.50 24.89 -38.69
N ALA A 245 -8.66 25.91 -38.71
CA ALA A 245 -8.06 26.51 -37.52
C ALA A 245 -9.10 27.24 -36.66
N ALA A 246 -9.07 26.98 -35.35
CA ALA A 246 -9.52 27.93 -34.33
C ALA A 246 -8.79 27.61 -33.01
N SER A 247 -7.68 28.30 -32.81
CA SER A 247 -7.08 28.55 -31.51
C SER A 247 -8.03 29.41 -30.67
N ASN A 248 -8.21 29.04 -29.40
CA ASN A 248 -8.54 29.97 -28.33
C ASN A 248 -8.14 29.36 -26.98
N ASP A 249 -6.93 29.70 -26.58
CA ASP A 249 -6.45 29.69 -25.20
C ASP A 249 -7.31 30.62 -24.34
N ASN A 250 -8.17 30.05 -23.50
CA ASN A 250 -8.66 30.77 -22.32
C ASN A 250 -9.23 29.82 -21.27
N LEU A 251 -8.40 29.38 -20.32
CA LEU A 251 -8.85 28.81 -19.05
C LEU A 251 -7.91 29.30 -17.94
N SER A 252 -8.25 30.51 -17.47
CA SER A 252 -7.77 31.08 -16.22
C SER A 252 -8.36 30.32 -15.03
N ASP A 253 -7.54 30.11 -14.00
CA ASP A 253 -7.90 29.98 -12.58
C ASP A 253 -9.12 29.12 -12.23
N VAL A 254 -8.90 27.81 -12.08
CA VAL A 254 -9.79 26.95 -11.29
C VAL A 254 -9.23 26.88 -9.85
N PRO A 255 -9.96 27.35 -8.83
CA PRO A 255 -9.50 27.28 -7.44
C PRO A 255 -9.43 25.84 -6.95
N LEU A 256 -8.27 25.46 -6.41
CA LEU A 256 -8.02 24.16 -5.78
C LEU A 256 -8.98 23.93 -4.59
N PRO A 257 -9.52 22.72 -4.42
CA PRO A 257 -10.37 22.40 -3.27
C PRO A 257 -9.56 22.36 -1.95
N PRO A 258 -10.18 22.71 -0.81
CA PRO A 258 -9.49 22.73 0.48
C PRO A 258 -9.04 21.34 0.91
N ARG A 259 -7.78 21.25 1.37
CA ARG A 259 -7.17 20.06 1.97
C ARG A 259 -8.01 19.58 3.17
N ARG A 260 -8.64 18.41 3.02
CA ARG A 260 -9.36 17.73 4.12
C ARG A 260 -8.34 17.29 5.18
N ARG A 261 -8.45 17.85 6.38
CA ARG A 261 -7.72 17.39 7.57
C ARG A 261 -8.03 15.91 7.80
N GLY A 262 -6.97 15.10 7.93
CA GLY A 262 -7.04 13.66 8.14
C GLY A 262 -7.91 13.30 9.35
N LYS A 263 -8.98 12.56 9.09
CA LYS A 263 -9.75 11.85 10.12
C LYS A 263 -8.90 10.63 10.49
N ARG A 264 -8.48 10.53 11.75
CA ARG A 264 -7.85 9.32 12.30
C ARG A 264 -8.85 8.17 12.16
N MET A 265 -8.50 7.14 11.40
CA MET A 265 -9.28 5.91 11.34
C MET A 265 -9.18 5.20 12.68
N ALA A 266 -10.32 4.77 13.21
CA ALA A 266 -10.38 3.89 14.37
C ALA A 266 -9.82 2.51 14.00
N PRO A 267 -9.18 1.80 14.95
CA PRO A 267 -8.69 0.45 14.71
C PRO A 267 -9.87 -0.48 14.43
N LEU A 268 -9.81 -1.16 13.27
CA LEU A 268 -10.70 -2.27 12.95
C LEU A 268 -10.39 -3.41 13.93
N HIS A 269 -11.41 -3.81 14.68
CA HIS A 269 -11.38 -5.03 15.47
C HIS A 269 -11.37 -6.19 14.47
N VAL A 270 -10.25 -6.90 14.40
CA VAL A 270 -10.14 -8.16 13.67
C VAL A 270 -10.66 -9.20 14.65
N GLU A 271 -11.87 -9.71 14.40
CA GLU A 271 -12.34 -10.92 15.09
C GLU A 271 -11.66 -12.10 14.42
N ASP A 272 -10.87 -12.84 15.19
CA ASP A 272 -10.18 -14.06 14.76
C ASP A 272 -11.22 -15.19 14.59
N ASP A 273 -11.82 -15.26 13.41
CA ASP A 273 -12.66 -16.39 12.98
C ASP A 273 -11.77 -17.60 12.62
N GLU A 274 -11.44 -18.44 13.60
CA GLU A 274 -10.60 -19.64 13.45
C GLU A 274 -11.30 -20.86 12.79
N ASP A 275 -12.48 -20.71 12.17
CA ASP A 275 -13.28 -21.85 11.71
C ASP A 275 -13.36 -22.08 10.18
N ASP A 276 -12.76 -21.21 9.34
CA ASP A 276 -12.81 -21.33 7.87
C ASP A 276 -11.60 -22.08 7.26
N LEU A 277 -11.27 -23.25 7.80
CA LEU A 277 -10.39 -24.20 7.11
C LEU A 277 -11.12 -24.81 5.90
N ALA A 278 -10.66 -24.43 4.70
CA ALA A 278 -11.20 -24.87 3.43
C ALA A 278 -11.34 -26.42 3.35
N PRO A 279 -12.41 -26.96 2.72
CA PRO A 279 -12.70 -28.41 2.67
C PRO A 279 -11.57 -29.30 2.13
N ALA A 280 -10.64 -28.73 1.37
CA ALA A 280 -9.50 -29.44 0.80
C ALA A 280 -8.45 -29.86 1.85
N GLN A 281 -8.31 -29.13 2.96
CA GLN A 281 -7.31 -29.46 4.00
C GLN A 281 -7.79 -30.56 4.95
N ARG A 282 -9.11 -30.68 5.21
CA ARG A 282 -9.67 -31.77 6.03
C ARG A 282 -9.44 -33.16 5.44
N ARG A 283 -9.35 -33.27 4.11
CA ARG A 283 -9.05 -34.55 3.43
C ARG A 283 -7.60 -35.01 3.57
N ARG A 284 -6.65 -34.11 3.87
CA ARG A 284 -5.24 -34.50 4.05
C ARG A 284 -5.00 -35.13 5.43
N LEU A 285 -5.59 -34.57 6.47
CA LEU A 285 -5.42 -35.08 7.84
C LEU A 285 -6.09 -36.45 8.04
N ALA A 286 -7.23 -36.70 7.39
CA ALA A 286 -7.92 -38.00 7.49
C ALA A 286 -7.16 -39.17 6.83
N VAL A 287 -6.22 -38.91 5.91
CA VAL A 287 -5.43 -39.97 5.26
C VAL A 287 -4.20 -40.34 6.08
N GLU A 288 -3.67 -39.44 6.90
CA GLU A 288 -2.52 -39.72 7.77
C GLU A 288 -2.90 -40.57 9.00
N GLU A 289 -4.15 -40.50 9.46
CA GLU A 289 -4.63 -41.26 10.63
C GLU A 289 -4.89 -42.75 10.29
N GLU A 290 -5.31 -43.09 9.05
CA GLU A 290 -5.52 -44.49 8.65
C GLU A 290 -4.22 -45.29 8.41
N LEU A 291 -3.06 -44.63 8.35
CA LEU A 291 -1.76 -45.27 8.09
C LEU A 291 -0.99 -45.69 9.35
N THR A 292 -1.47 -45.34 10.55
CA THR A 292 -0.77 -45.64 11.81
C THR A 292 -1.34 -46.81 12.61
N ASP A 293 -2.42 -47.45 12.16
CA ASP A 293 -3.12 -48.51 12.91
C ASP A 293 -2.83 -49.96 12.43
N GLU A 294 -1.83 -50.18 11.56
CA GLU A 294 -1.45 -51.53 11.06
C GLU A 294 -0.03 -52.00 11.48
N GLU A 295 0.42 -51.74 12.73
CA GLU A 295 1.62 -52.38 13.33
C GLU A 295 1.33 -53.15 14.62
#